data_AF-A0A0L0F6D5-F1
#
_entry.id   AF-A0A0L0F6D5-F1
#
_cell.length_a   1.000
_cell.length_b   1.000
_cell.length_c   1.000
_cell.angle_alpha   90.00
_cell.angle_beta   90.00
_cell.angle_gamma   90.00
#
_symmetry.space_group_name_H-M   'P 1'
#
loop_
_entity.id
_entity.type
_entity.pdbx_description
1 polymer ?
#
loop_
_entity_poly.entity_id
_entity_poly.type
_entity_poly.pdbx_seq_one_letter_code
_entity_poly.pdbx_strand_id
1 'polypeptide(L)'
;DVFLEKHYQTPLPKTVLDPFIEQLREAPFPEDVPPIMSHDDNFLLSIYRDRVFVLVVCRQDVPPLSIFEFLHRVVDILTDYFKHFTAEIVRQNAVVVYE
;
A
#
# COMPACT_ATOMS: atom_id res chain seq x y z
N ASP A 1 3.68 3.66 11.15
CA ASP A 1 2.44 2.98 11.58
C ASP A 1 1.51 2.74 10.40
N VAL A 2 0.79 1.61 10.42
CA VAL A 2 -0.31 1.33 9.48
C VAL A 2 -1.56 2.08 9.96
N PHE A 3 -2.09 2.98 9.13
CA PHE A 3 -3.26 3.80 9.49
C PHE A 3 -4.57 3.32 8.85
N LEU A 4 -4.50 2.44 7.84
CA LEU A 4 -5.64 1.85 7.15
C LEU A 4 -5.27 0.44 6.68
N GLU A 5 -6.11 -0.55 6.96
CA GLU A 5 -5.93 -1.95 6.57
C GLU A 5 -7.27 -2.50 6.07
N LYS A 6 -7.34 -2.93 4.80
CA LYS A 6 -8.55 -3.50 4.20
C LYS A 6 -8.25 -4.87 3.61
N HIS A 7 -8.89 -5.90 4.17
CA HIS A 7 -8.77 -7.28 3.70
C HIS A 7 -9.94 -7.63 2.78
N TYR A 8 -9.64 -7.91 1.51
CA TYR A 8 -10.65 -8.21 0.49
C TYR A 8 -10.99 -9.70 0.36
N GLN A 9 -10.11 -10.60 0.82
CA GLN A 9 -10.30 -12.05 0.72
C GLN A 9 -10.15 -12.71 2.10
N THR A 10 -9.01 -13.36 2.34
CA THR A 10 -8.69 -13.98 3.62
C THR A 10 -7.87 -13.00 4.45
N PRO A 11 -8.15 -12.83 5.75
CA PRO A 11 -7.31 -12.02 6.61
C PRO A 11 -5.89 -12.60 6.64
N LEU A 12 -4.92 -11.74 6.36
CA LEU A 12 -3.50 -12.07 6.40
C LEU A 12 -2.94 -11.70 7.78
N PRO A 13 -1.97 -12.48 8.30
CA PRO A 13 -1.24 -12.06 9.49
C PRO A 13 -0.39 -10.83 9.13
N LYS A 14 -0.26 -9.90 10.09
CA LYS A 14 0.53 -8.67 9.91
C LYS A 14 2.01 -8.94 9.61
N THR A 15 2.49 -10.13 9.96
CA THR A 15 3.85 -10.60 9.68
C THR A 15 4.18 -10.62 8.18
N VAL A 16 3.17 -10.65 7.31
CA VAL A 16 3.40 -10.54 5.85
C VAL A 16 4.08 -9.22 5.46
N LEU A 17 3.95 -8.18 6.28
CA LEU A 17 4.56 -6.87 6.06
C LEU A 17 5.97 -6.74 6.63
N ASP A 18 6.42 -7.68 7.46
CA ASP A 18 7.74 -7.66 8.09
C ASP A 18 8.88 -7.44 7.08
N PRO A 19 8.97 -8.18 5.96
CA PRO A 19 10.04 -7.96 4.97
C PRO A 19 10.01 -6.54 4.38
N PHE A 20 8.82 -5.98 4.13
CA PHE A 20 8.70 -4.60 3.64
C PHE A 20 9.18 -3.60 4.71
N ILE A 21 8.81 -3.82 5.97
CA ILE A 21 9.17 -2.92 7.07
C ILE A 21 10.68 -2.95 7.33
N GLU A 22 11.31 -4.13 7.28
CA GLU A 22 12.75 -4.27 7.40
C GLU A 22 13.46 -3.52 6.27
N GLN A 23 13.02 -3.72 5.03
CA GLN A 23 13.62 -3.06 3.89
C GLN A 23 13.43 -1.54 3.91
N LEU A 24 12.29 -1.05 4.40
CA LEU A 24 12.06 0.37 4.64
C LEU A 24 12.99 0.95 5.73
N ARG A 25 13.39 0.16 6.72
CA ARG A 25 14.34 0.61 7.76
C ARG A 25 15.78 0.65 7.28
N GLU A 26 16.14 -0.25 6.37
CA GLU A 26 17.49 -0.32 5.81
C GLU A 26 17.70 0.71 4.68
N ALA A 27 16.63 1.07 3.97
CA ALA A 27 16.70 2.04 2.88
C ALA A 27 17.04 3.45 3.38
N PRO A 28 18.03 4.15 2.77
CA PRO A 28 18.38 5.51 3.16
C PRO A 28 17.29 6.52 2.79
N PHE A 29 16.58 6.29 1.68
CA PHE A 29 15.39 7.05 1.30
C PHE A 29 14.19 6.11 1.06
N PRO A 30 12.95 6.57 1.33
CA PRO A 30 11.73 5.79 1.06
C PRO A 30 11.60 5.35 -0.41
N GLU A 31 12.18 6.13 -1.32
CA GLU A 31 12.16 5.88 -2.76
C GLU A 31 13.07 4.72 -3.19
N ASP A 32 14.03 4.32 -2.34
CA ASP A 32 14.94 3.21 -2.61
C ASP A 32 14.35 1.84 -2.25
N VAL A 33 13.17 1.82 -1.61
CA VAL A 33 12.46 0.57 -1.31
C VAL A 33 11.90 0.00 -2.61
N PRO A 34 12.18 -1.27 -2.95
CA PRO A 34 11.67 -1.86 -4.17
C PRO A 34 10.13 -1.91 -4.14
N PRO A 35 9.47 -1.52 -5.25
CA PRO A 35 8.02 -1.45 -5.30
C PRO A 35 7.37 -2.84 -5.37
N ILE A 36 8.13 -3.90 -5.64
CA ILE A 36 7.66 -5.29 -5.68
C ILE A 36 8.59 -6.14 -4.82
N MET A 37 8.01 -6.94 -3.94
CA MET A 37 8.70 -7.94 -3.13
C MET A 37 7.90 -9.25 -3.12
N SER A 38 8.58 -10.37 -2.98
CA SER A 38 7.96 -11.69 -2.84
C SER A 38 8.42 -12.35 -1.54
N HIS A 39 7.47 -12.89 -0.77
CA HIS A 39 7.73 -13.59 0.48
C HIS A 39 6.66 -14.65 0.77
N ASP A 40 7.09 -15.91 0.99
CA ASP A 40 6.24 -17.06 1.35
C ASP A 40 4.93 -17.16 0.54
N ASP A 41 5.05 -17.21 -0.80
CA ASP A 41 3.92 -17.26 -1.76
C ASP A 41 3.03 -16.00 -1.80
N ASN A 42 3.44 -14.91 -1.17
CA ASN A 42 2.76 -13.61 -1.26
C ASN A 42 3.62 -12.62 -2.05
N PHE A 43 2.99 -11.94 -3.00
CA PHE A 43 3.54 -10.77 -3.69
C PHE A 43 3.10 -9.52 -2.95
N LEU A 44 4.07 -8.73 -2.50
CA LEU A 44 3.87 -7.40 -1.97
C LEU A 44 4.16 -6.39 -3.07
N LEU A 45 3.19 -5.55 -3.36
CA LEU A 45 3.35 -4.42 -4.26
C LEU A 45 3.11 -3.14 -3.48
N SER A 46 3.98 -2.16 -3.66
CA SER A 46 3.92 -0.89 -2.95
C SER A 46 4.15 0.28 -3.89
N ILE A 47 3.43 1.37 -3.64
CA ILE A 47 3.68 2.67 -4.24
C ILE A 47 3.93 3.70 -3.15
N TYR A 48 4.79 4.66 -3.43
CA TYR A 48 5.07 5.79 -2.55
C TYR A 48 4.59 7.08 -3.19
N ARG A 49 3.64 7.78 -2.55
CA ARG A 49 3.09 9.04 -3.05
C ARG A 49 2.76 9.97 -1.88
N ASP A 50 3.14 11.24 -1.99
CA ASP A 50 2.87 12.26 -0.97
C ASP A 50 3.26 11.85 0.46
N ARG A 51 4.41 11.17 0.57
CA ARG A 51 4.97 10.61 1.82
C ARG A 51 4.16 9.49 2.46
N VAL A 52 3.28 8.86 1.68
CA VAL A 52 2.45 7.74 2.11
C VAL A 52 2.78 6.51 1.26
N PHE A 53 3.01 5.38 1.92
CA PHE A 53 3.08 4.09 1.26
C PHE A 53 1.70 3.47 1.15
N VAL A 54 1.33 3.04 -0.05
CA VAL A 54 0.14 2.23 -0.31
C VAL A 54 0.61 0.86 -0.74
N LEU A 55 0.18 -0.16 0.00
CA LEU A 55 0.61 -1.54 -0.20
C LEU A 55 -0.56 -2.44 -0.56
N VAL A 56 -0.27 -3.44 -1.39
CA VAL A 56 -1.17 -4.55 -1.72
C VAL A 56 -0.40 -5.85 -1.53
N VAL A 57 -1.09 -6.83 -0.94
CA VAL A 57 -0.58 -8.19 -0.83
C VAL A 57 -1.45 -9.09 -1.69
N CYS A 58 -0.84 -9.80 -2.63
CA CYS A 58 -1.50 -10.73 -3.55
C CYS A 58 -0.92 -12.13 -3.38
N ARG A 59 -1.79 -13.15 -3.33
CA ARG A 59 -1.39 -14.58 -3.30
C ARG A 59 -1.47 -15.28 -4.64
N GLN A 60 -2.09 -14.64 -5.62
CA GLN A 60 -2.29 -15.19 -6.95
C GLN A 60 -1.39 -14.43 -7.93
N ASP A 61 -0.99 -15.13 -8.99
CA ASP A 61 -0.30 -14.51 -10.12
C ASP A 61 -1.28 -13.57 -10.84
N VAL A 62 -1.11 -12.28 -10.58
CA VAL A 62 -1.85 -11.19 -11.22
C VAL A 62 -0.83 -10.28 -11.90
N PRO A 63 -1.09 -9.78 -13.12
CA PRO A 63 -0.17 -8.86 -13.79
C PRO A 63 0.16 -7.66 -12.89
N PRO A 64 1.44 -7.43 -12.51
CA PRO A 64 1.82 -6.39 -11.57
C PRO A 64 1.36 -4.99 -12.01
N LEU A 65 1.43 -4.72 -13.32
CA LEU A 65 0.99 -3.45 -13.90
C LEU A 65 -0.49 -3.14 -13.63
N SER A 66 -1.37 -4.15 -13.64
CA SER A 66 -2.79 -3.95 -13.35
C SER A 66 -3.01 -3.56 -11.88
N ILE A 67 -2.20 -4.11 -10.97
CA ILE A 67 -2.24 -3.73 -9.55
C ILE A 67 -1.71 -2.31 -9.36
N PHE A 68 -0.60 -1.95 -10.02
CA PHE A 68 -0.08 -0.59 -9.98
C PHE A 68 -1.08 0.43 -10.53
N GLU A 69 -1.69 0.14 -11.68
CA GLU A 69 -2.71 1.00 -12.27
C GLU A 69 -3.89 1.18 -11.30
N PHE A 70 -4.37 0.09 -10.69
CA PHE A 70 -5.42 0.14 -9.68
C PHE A 70 -5.01 1.01 -8.49
N LEU A 71 -3.81 0.82 -7.94
CA LEU A 71 -3.32 1.59 -6.80
C LEU A 71 -3.20 3.08 -7.14
N HIS A 72 -2.63 3.41 -8.29
CA HIS A 72 -2.54 4.79 -8.76
C HIS A 72 -3.93 5.41 -8.93
N ARG A 73 -4.88 4.67 -9.53
CA ARG A 73 -6.26 5.12 -9.73
C ARG A 73 -6.97 5.39 -8.41
N VAL A 74 -6.80 4.53 -7.40
CA VAL A 74 -7.36 4.73 -6.06
C VAL A 74 -6.78 5.98 -5.44
N VAL A 75 -5.46 6.16 -5.46
CA VAL A 75 -4.82 7.36 -4.92
C VAL A 75 -5.28 8.61 -5.68
N ASP A 76 -5.41 8.55 -7.01
CA ASP A 76 -5.88 9.68 -7.81
C ASP A 76 -7.33 10.06 -7.48
N ILE A 77 -8.23 9.09 -7.28
CA ILE A 77 -9.63 9.33 -6.87
C ILE A 77 -9.68 9.97 -5.48
N LEU A 78 -8.91 9.43 -4.53
CA LEU A 78 -8.83 9.97 -3.18
C LEU A 78 -8.21 11.38 -3.19
N THR A 79 -7.22 11.62 -4.03
CA THR A 79 -6.59 12.93 -4.21
C THR A 79 -7.57 13.93 -4.81
N ASP A 80 -8.36 13.54 -5.82
CA ASP A 80 -9.36 14.45 -6.41
C ASP A 80 -10.49 14.76 -5.43
N TYR A 81 -10.91 13.77 -4.63
CA TYR A 81 -11.95 13.93 -3.61
C TYR A 81 -11.49 14.81 -2.45
N PHE A 82 -10.32 14.53 -1.86
CA PHE A 82 -9.82 15.25 -0.68
C PHE A 82 -8.91 16.45 -1.00
N LYS A 83 -8.57 16.67 -2.28
CA LYS A 83 -7.57 17.64 -2.80
C LYS A 83 -6.12 17.38 -2.38
N HIS A 84 -5.91 16.66 -1.28
CA HIS A 84 -4.59 16.25 -0.80
C HIS A 84 -4.63 14.81 -0.30
N PHE A 85 -3.62 14.02 -0.68
CA PHE A 85 -3.44 12.66 -0.19
C PHE A 85 -2.34 12.64 0.87
N THR A 86 -2.72 12.81 2.14
CA THR A 86 -1.77 12.73 3.26
C THR A 86 -2.27 11.74 4.32
N ALA A 87 -1.35 11.21 5.13
CA ALA A 87 -1.69 10.26 6.19
C ALA A 87 -2.71 10.82 7.19
N GLU A 88 -2.72 12.15 7.43
CA GLU A 88 -3.67 12.79 8.33
C GLU A 88 -5.08 12.81 7.74
N ILE A 89 -5.22 13.21 6.47
CA ILE A 89 -6.51 13.28 5.78
C ILE A 89 -7.13 11.88 5.65
N VAL A 90 -6.32 10.88 5.27
CA VAL A 90 -6.80 9.50 5.17
C VAL A 90 -7.25 8.98 6.55
N ARG A 91 -6.53 9.33 7.62
CA ARG A 91 -6.92 8.95 8.99
C ARG A 91 -8.22 9.62 9.44
N GLN A 92 -8.39 10.92 9.17
CA GLN A 92 -9.59 11.68 9.53
C GLN A 92 -10.82 11.20 8.76
N ASN A 93 -10.63 10.74 7.51
CA ASN A 93 -11.70 10.31 6.62
C ASN A 93 -11.75 8.79 6.42
N ALA A 94 -11.23 8.02 7.39
CA ALA A 94 -11.11 6.57 7.26
C ALA A 94 -12.43 5.89 6.88
N VAL A 95 -13.57 6.38 7.39
CA VAL A 95 -14.91 5.84 7.07
C VAL A 95 -15.17 5.87 5.56
N VAL A 96 -14.97 7.03 4.92
CA VAL A 96 -15.20 7.22 3.47
C VAL A 96 -14.22 6.41 2.63
N VAL A 97 -12.99 6.21 3.12
CA VAL A 97 -11.98 5.39 2.42
C VAL A 97 -12.26 3.89 2.57
N TYR A 98 -12.96 3.49 3.63
CA TYR A 98 -13.36 2.10 3.86
C TYR A 98 -14.60 1.69 3.05
N GLU A 99 -15.56 2.59 2.85
CA GLU A 99 -16.72 2.39 1.98
C GLU A 99 -16.31 2.08 0.53
#